data_AF-D4JWE2-F1
#
_entry.id   AF-D4JWE2-F1
#
_cell.length_a   1.000
_cell.length_b   1.000
_cell.length_c   1.000
_cell.angle_alpha   90.00
_cell.angle_beta   90.00
_cell.angle_gamma   90.00
#
_symmetry.space_group_name_H-M   'P 1'
#
loop_
_entity.id
_entity.type
_entity.pdbx_description
1 polymer ?
#
loop_
_entity_poly.entity_id
_entity_poly.type
_entity_poly.pdbx_seq_one_letter_code
_entity_poly.pdbx_strand_id
1 'polypeptide(L)'
;MYTIRQLHKKKGFTIVELVVVMAVIGVLAAILVPVLLGVTIRANIGSANSTASEIKKQIGYFLTMADANRKNYMLMGEDCREVFTLTVSDGNWHIDAAQNPSAFSPDTVTWGNAADVDESTTITSSQYGEELLGMYLKNCFPELRNGVIRANCIKGVCVSVWYTPDTTDISDINDVPQFGTTVAWVDENGDEITKYRWDGTTAGVSADGYTIGTAPMLDLGI
;
A
#
# COMPACT_ATOMS: atom_id res chain seq x y z
N MET A 1 27.20 -76.85 20.73
CA MET A 1 27.22 -75.39 20.99
C MET A 1 26.16 -74.76 20.09
N TYR A 2 24.97 -74.48 20.61
CA TYR A 2 23.88 -73.86 19.85
C TYR A 2 23.89 -72.34 20.13
N THR A 3 24.17 -71.54 19.11
CA THR A 3 24.16 -70.07 19.21
C THR A 3 22.74 -69.57 19.08
N ILE A 4 22.14 -69.10 20.18
CA ILE A 4 20.82 -68.46 20.16
C ILE A 4 20.96 -67.08 19.48
N ARG A 5 20.58 -66.98 18.21
CA ARG A 5 20.41 -65.69 17.53
C ARG A 5 19.15 -65.01 18.09
N GLN A 6 19.33 -63.96 18.89
CA GLN A 6 18.22 -63.07 19.24
C GLN A 6 17.83 -62.23 18.02
N LEU A 7 16.63 -62.47 17.49
CA LEU A 7 16.00 -61.61 16.50
C LEU A 7 15.42 -60.38 17.22
N HIS A 8 16.09 -59.24 17.12
CA HIS A 8 15.50 -57.96 17.50
C HIS A 8 14.26 -57.70 16.62
N LYS A 9 13.05 -57.90 17.17
CA LYS A 9 11.81 -57.43 16.55
C LYS A 9 11.86 -55.91 16.49
N LYS A 10 12.19 -55.33 15.32
CA LYS A 10 11.87 -53.93 15.05
C LYS A 10 10.35 -53.82 15.09
N LYS A 11 9.79 -53.13 16.09
CA LYS A 11 8.38 -52.76 16.10
C LYS A 11 8.18 -51.79 14.92
N GLY A 12 7.64 -52.30 13.82
CA GLY A 12 7.22 -51.47 12.69
C GLY A 12 5.98 -50.67 13.08
N PHE A 13 5.88 -49.45 12.54
CA PHE A 13 4.68 -48.62 12.67
C PHE A 13 3.50 -49.32 11.99
N THR A 14 2.34 -49.37 12.63
CA THR A 14 1.16 -50.01 12.02
C THR A 14 0.46 -49.06 11.06
N ILE A 15 -0.15 -49.60 10.01
CA ILE A 15 -0.95 -48.81 9.06
C ILE A 15 -2.12 -48.11 9.80
N VAL A 16 -2.70 -48.77 10.80
CA VAL A 16 -3.80 -48.21 11.59
C VAL A 16 -3.35 -46.95 12.36
N GLU A 17 -2.18 -46.98 12.98
CA GLU A 17 -1.62 -45.79 13.64
C GLU A 17 -1.43 -44.64 12.65
N LEU A 18 -0.99 -44.93 11.41
CA LEU A 18 -0.82 -43.90 10.38
C LEU A 18 -2.16 -43.28 9.95
N VAL A 19 -3.18 -44.12 9.74
CA VAL A 19 -4.50 -43.67 9.29
C VAL A 19 -5.17 -42.81 10.36
N VAL A 20 -5.09 -43.20 11.64
CA VAL A 20 -5.67 -42.41 12.74
C VAL A 20 -4.98 -41.05 12.86
N VAL A 21 -3.66 -40.99 12.71
CA VAL A 21 -2.92 -39.72 12.77
C VAL A 21 -3.33 -38.79 11.64
N MET A 22 -3.41 -39.28 10.39
CA MET A 22 -3.87 -38.48 9.26
C MET A 22 -5.32 -38.02 9.43
N ALA A 23 -6.19 -38.85 10.00
CA ALA A 23 -7.57 -38.47 10.31
C ALA A 23 -7.64 -37.31 11.31
N VAL A 24 -6.86 -37.36 12.40
CA VAL A 24 -6.83 -36.27 13.40
C VAL A 24 -6.22 -35.00 12.82
N ILE A 25 -5.10 -35.09 12.09
CA ILE A 25 -4.49 -33.93 11.42
C ILE A 25 -5.45 -33.32 10.40
N GLY A 26 -6.20 -34.14 9.66
CA GLY A 26 -7.20 -33.67 8.70
C GLY A 26 -8.29 -32.83 9.35
N VAL A 27 -8.84 -33.27 10.49
CA VAL A 27 -9.86 -32.51 11.24
C VAL A 27 -9.29 -31.20 11.78
N LEU A 28 -8.08 -31.23 12.34
CA LEU A 28 -7.43 -30.01 12.86
C LEU A 28 -7.16 -29.01 11.74
N ALA A 29 -6.62 -29.46 10.61
CA ALA A 29 -6.34 -28.62 9.45
C ALA A 29 -7.62 -27.97 8.90
N ALA A 30 -8.75 -28.69 8.85
CA ALA A 30 -10.02 -28.17 8.36
C ALA A 30 -10.53 -26.95 9.15
N ILE A 31 -10.27 -26.90 10.46
CA ILE A 31 -10.64 -25.76 11.32
C ILE A 31 -9.58 -24.65 11.24
N LEU A 32 -8.30 -25.04 11.21
CA LEU A 32 -7.18 -24.11 11.31
C LEU A 32 -6.99 -23.24 10.05
N VAL A 33 -7.08 -23.84 8.87
CA VAL A 33 -6.82 -23.15 7.58
C VAL A 33 -7.68 -21.89 7.41
N PRO A 34 -9.03 -21.94 7.52
CA PRO A 34 -9.85 -20.73 7.33
C PRO A 34 -9.57 -19.64 8.39
N VAL A 35 -9.24 -20.02 9.63
CA VAL A 35 -8.90 -19.06 10.70
C VAL A 35 -7.60 -18.34 10.39
N LEU A 36 -6.56 -19.08 9.99
CA LEU A 36 -5.26 -18.49 9.66
C LEU A 36 -5.36 -17.53 8.48
N LEU A 37 -6.11 -17.89 7.43
CA LEU A 37 -6.35 -17.00 6.28
C LEU A 37 -6.96 -15.67 6.70
N GLY A 38 -7.98 -15.69 7.58
CA GLY A 38 -8.58 -14.45 8.09
C GLY A 38 -7.60 -13.60 8.91
N VAL A 39 -6.72 -14.22 9.70
CA VAL A 39 -5.70 -13.49 10.48
C VAL A 39 -4.65 -12.87 9.57
N THR A 40 -4.17 -13.59 8.55
CA THR A 40 -3.19 -13.05 7.60
C THR A 40 -3.75 -11.89 6.79
N ILE A 41 -5.01 -11.97 6.34
CA ILE A 41 -5.68 -10.87 5.62
C ILE A 41 -5.72 -9.62 6.50
N ARG A 42 -6.20 -9.74 7.74
CA ARG A 42 -6.24 -8.60 8.68
C ARG A 42 -4.87 -8.03 9.01
N ALA A 43 -3.85 -8.88 9.12
CA ALA A 43 -2.48 -8.43 9.34
C ALA A 43 -1.93 -7.66 8.13
N ASN A 44 -2.19 -8.14 6.92
CA ASN A 44 -1.81 -7.48 5.68
C ASN A 44 -2.50 -6.11 5.54
N ILE A 45 -3.80 -6.03 5.85
CA ILE A 45 -4.56 -4.77 5.86
C ILE A 45 -3.99 -3.80 6.90
N GLY A 46 -3.72 -4.27 8.13
CA GLY A 46 -3.12 -3.45 9.17
C GLY A 46 -1.74 -2.90 8.79
N SER A 47 -0.93 -3.73 8.12
CA SER A 47 0.35 -3.31 7.53
C SER A 47 0.14 -2.26 6.44
N ALA A 48 -0.76 -2.52 5.48
CA ALA A 48 -1.06 -1.60 4.39
C ALA A 48 -1.60 -0.24 4.88
N ASN A 49 -2.47 -0.22 5.89
CA ASN A 49 -2.94 1.02 6.54
C ASN A 49 -1.79 1.79 7.21
N SER A 50 -0.88 1.09 7.86
CA SER A 50 0.30 1.70 8.50
C SER A 50 1.22 2.31 7.45
N THR A 51 1.48 1.60 6.36
CA THR A 51 2.26 2.09 5.21
C THR A 51 1.58 3.30 4.56
N ALA A 52 0.27 3.25 4.29
CA ALA A 52 -0.49 4.37 3.76
C ALA A 52 -0.40 5.60 4.68
N SER A 53 -0.52 5.40 6.00
CA SER A 53 -0.40 6.49 6.97
C SER A 53 1.00 7.10 6.98
N GLU A 54 2.04 6.29 6.82
CA GLU A 54 3.40 6.79 6.78
C GLU A 54 3.68 7.53 5.47
N ILE A 55 3.26 6.98 4.33
CA ILE A 55 3.33 7.65 3.02
C ILE A 55 2.64 9.01 3.09
N LYS A 56 1.42 9.08 3.64
CA LYS A 56 0.69 10.35 3.82
C LYS A 56 1.52 11.39 4.57
N LYS A 57 2.17 10.99 5.67
CA LYS A 57 3.03 11.89 6.45
C LYS A 57 4.25 12.34 5.65
N GLN A 58 4.95 11.40 4.99
CA GLN A 58 6.16 11.71 4.25
C GLN A 58 5.86 12.63 3.06
N ILE A 59 4.80 12.37 2.29
CA ILE A 59 4.34 13.29 1.24
C ILE A 59 3.99 14.65 1.84
N GLY A 60 3.26 14.70 2.96
CA GLY A 60 2.97 15.94 3.66
C GLY A 60 4.24 16.71 4.04
N TYR A 61 5.24 16.04 4.61
CA TYR A 61 6.52 16.66 4.94
C TYR A 61 7.22 17.21 3.71
N PHE A 62 7.31 16.39 2.65
CA PHE A 62 7.90 16.79 1.38
C PHE A 62 7.26 18.08 0.86
N LEU A 63 5.93 18.16 0.79
CA LEU A 63 5.21 19.33 0.26
C LEU A 63 5.44 20.61 1.09
N THR A 64 5.71 20.46 2.39
CA THR A 64 6.04 21.57 3.30
C THR A 64 7.52 21.92 3.32
N MET A 65 8.38 21.18 2.63
CA MET A 65 9.79 21.57 2.50
C MET A 65 9.89 22.87 1.71
N ALA A 66 10.76 23.75 2.20
CA ALA A 66 11.00 25.04 1.62
C ALA A 66 12.17 24.99 0.62
N ASP A 67 12.00 25.63 -0.53
CA ASP A 67 13.06 25.82 -1.52
C ASP A 67 14.09 26.90 -1.07
N ALA A 68 15.05 27.22 -1.95
CA ALA A 68 16.03 28.28 -1.73
C ALA A 68 15.40 29.68 -1.48
N ASN A 69 14.17 29.90 -1.94
CA ASN A 69 13.40 31.14 -1.75
C ASN A 69 12.45 31.08 -0.54
N ARG A 70 12.54 30.04 0.29
CA ARG A 70 11.67 29.78 1.45
C ARG A 70 10.19 29.57 1.08
N LYS A 71 9.91 29.08 -0.13
CA LYS A 71 8.56 28.75 -0.59
C LYS A 71 8.35 27.24 -0.48
N ASN A 72 7.17 26.84 -0.01
CA ASN A 72 6.74 25.44 -0.03
C ASN A 72 6.49 24.99 -1.47
N TYR A 73 6.62 23.69 -1.75
CA TYR A 73 6.40 23.16 -3.10
C TYR A 73 4.96 23.37 -3.58
N MET A 74 3.99 23.08 -2.73
CA MET A 74 2.57 23.22 -3.06
C MET A 74 1.99 24.53 -2.51
N LEU A 75 1.16 25.18 -3.32
CA LEU A 75 0.49 26.42 -2.97
C LEU A 75 -0.66 26.20 -1.98
N MET A 76 -1.00 27.24 -1.23
CA MET A 76 -2.05 27.24 -0.19
C MET A 76 -3.38 27.83 -0.70
N GLY A 77 -3.53 28.00 -2.02
CA GLY A 77 -4.71 28.58 -2.66
C GLY A 77 -5.93 27.66 -2.63
N GLU A 78 -7.12 28.22 -2.86
CA GLU A 78 -8.39 27.49 -2.73
C GLU A 78 -8.49 26.27 -3.66
N ASP A 79 -7.99 26.41 -4.89
CA ASP A 79 -8.01 25.39 -5.95
C ASP A 79 -6.71 24.58 -6.06
N CYS A 80 -5.79 24.72 -5.10
CA CYS A 80 -4.52 24.01 -5.12
C CYS A 80 -4.72 22.58 -4.61
N ARG A 81 -4.95 21.65 -5.54
CA ARG A 81 -5.07 20.21 -5.28
C ARG A 81 -4.32 19.41 -6.34
N GLU A 82 -3.64 18.34 -5.93
CA GLU A 82 -3.04 17.34 -6.83
C GLU A 82 -3.34 15.93 -6.31
N VAL A 83 -3.49 14.97 -7.23
CA VAL A 83 -3.51 13.55 -6.86
C VAL A 83 -2.30 12.88 -7.47
N PHE A 84 -1.30 12.63 -6.63
CA PHE A 84 -0.15 11.85 -7.05
C PHE A 84 -0.56 10.41 -7.30
N THR A 85 -0.08 9.86 -8.40
CA THR A 85 -0.17 8.44 -8.73
C THR A 85 1.24 7.88 -8.77
N LEU A 86 1.53 6.91 -7.92
CA LEU A 86 2.86 6.33 -7.82
C LEU A 86 2.78 4.81 -7.97
N THR A 87 3.71 4.27 -8.73
CA THR A 87 3.90 2.82 -8.88
C THR A 87 5.31 2.49 -8.43
N VAL A 88 5.45 1.44 -7.63
CA VAL A 88 6.75 0.85 -7.31
C VAL A 88 6.80 -0.51 -7.96
N SER A 89 7.82 -0.75 -8.79
CA SER A 89 8.08 -2.05 -9.41
C SER A 89 9.54 -2.41 -9.22
N ASP A 90 9.80 -3.48 -8.51
CA ASP A 90 11.15 -3.94 -8.17
C ASP A 90 12.05 -2.86 -7.53
N GLY A 91 11.45 -1.97 -6.73
CA GLY A 91 12.15 -0.87 -6.06
C GLY A 91 12.45 0.33 -6.96
N ASN A 92 11.97 0.32 -8.20
CA ASN A 92 11.93 1.49 -9.08
C ASN A 92 10.60 2.21 -8.89
N TRP A 93 10.66 3.52 -8.68
CA TRP A 93 9.50 4.34 -8.40
C TRP A 93 9.13 5.14 -9.64
N HIS A 94 7.89 4.99 -10.09
CA HIS A 94 7.26 5.86 -11.08
C HIS A 94 6.34 6.83 -10.35
N ILE A 95 6.42 8.12 -10.67
CA ILE A 95 5.67 9.20 -10.02
C ILE A 95 5.00 10.03 -11.11
N ASP A 96 3.68 10.16 -11.02
CA ASP A 96 2.87 11.00 -11.90
C ASP A 96 2.12 12.06 -11.07
N ALA A 97 2.31 13.32 -11.45
CA ALA A 97 1.67 14.50 -10.87
C ALA A 97 1.02 15.40 -11.96
N ALA A 98 0.44 14.80 -13.00
CA ALA A 98 -0.06 15.52 -14.16
C ALA A 98 -1.50 16.04 -14.03
N GLN A 99 -2.25 15.78 -12.94
CA GLN A 99 -3.68 16.10 -12.92
C GLN A 99 -3.96 17.60 -12.82
N ASN A 100 -3.22 18.32 -11.98
CA ASN A 100 -3.39 19.76 -11.73
C ASN A 100 -2.04 20.44 -11.40
N PRO A 101 -1.12 20.57 -12.38
CA PRO A 101 0.21 21.12 -12.14
C PRO A 101 0.23 22.55 -11.58
N SER A 102 -0.85 23.32 -11.82
CA SER A 102 -1.05 24.66 -11.26
C SER A 102 -1.22 24.70 -9.74
N ALA A 103 -1.36 23.54 -9.07
CA ALA A 103 -1.38 23.45 -7.63
C ALA A 103 -0.01 23.74 -6.97
N PHE A 104 1.06 23.74 -7.76
CA PHE A 104 2.44 23.93 -7.28
C PHE A 104 2.99 25.31 -7.60
N SER A 105 3.97 25.74 -6.81
CA SER A 105 4.65 27.02 -7.03
C SER A 105 5.57 26.93 -8.25
N PRO A 106 5.41 27.78 -9.27
CA PRO A 106 6.28 27.76 -10.45
C PRO A 106 7.72 28.22 -10.14
N ASP A 107 7.92 28.89 -8.99
CA ASP A 107 9.21 29.42 -8.58
C ASP A 107 10.10 28.41 -7.83
N THR A 108 9.57 27.22 -7.49
CA THR A 108 10.29 26.20 -6.70
C THR A 108 10.89 25.15 -7.63
N VAL A 109 10.03 24.36 -8.28
CA VAL A 109 10.36 23.29 -9.23
C VAL A 109 9.23 23.12 -10.24
N THR A 110 9.55 22.54 -11.40
CA THR A 110 8.54 22.25 -12.42
C THR A 110 7.78 20.98 -12.04
N TRP A 111 6.45 21.03 -12.14
CA TRP A 111 5.54 19.89 -11.95
C TRP A 111 4.69 19.69 -13.20
N GLY A 112 4.02 18.54 -13.28
CA GLY A 112 3.11 18.14 -14.35
C GLY A 112 3.68 17.11 -15.32
N ASN A 113 4.72 16.37 -14.93
CA ASN A 113 5.31 15.31 -15.74
C ASN A 113 5.27 13.97 -14.99
N ALA A 114 5.56 12.89 -15.70
CA ALA A 114 5.86 11.61 -15.06
C ALA A 114 7.39 11.47 -14.90
N ALA A 115 7.82 10.82 -13.82
CA ALA A 115 9.22 10.60 -13.50
C ALA A 115 9.48 9.16 -13.05
N ASP A 116 10.59 8.58 -13.53
CA ASP A 116 11.10 7.29 -13.08
C ASP A 116 12.35 7.49 -12.22
N VAL A 117 12.36 6.91 -11.02
CA VAL A 117 13.43 7.00 -10.04
C VAL A 117 13.92 5.60 -9.68
N ASP A 118 15.16 5.31 -10.05
CA ASP A 118 15.84 4.05 -9.76
C ASP A 118 17.06 4.26 -8.83
N GLU A 119 17.95 3.27 -8.69
CA GLU A 119 19.15 3.39 -7.85
C GLU A 119 20.23 4.31 -8.45
N SER A 120 20.13 4.62 -9.74
CA SER A 120 21.07 5.45 -10.49
C SER A 120 20.65 6.93 -10.56
N THR A 121 19.40 7.26 -10.25
CA THR A 121 18.90 8.64 -10.17
C THR A 121 19.61 9.40 -9.05
N THR A 122 20.30 10.49 -9.38
CA THR A 122 21.04 11.33 -8.42
C THR A 122 20.51 12.75 -8.36
N ILE A 123 20.59 13.36 -7.17
CA ILE A 123 19.96 14.64 -6.78
C ILE A 123 20.55 15.88 -7.50
N THR A 124 21.67 15.74 -8.21
CA THR A 124 22.54 16.88 -8.56
C THR A 124 22.07 17.78 -9.71
N SER A 125 20.94 17.49 -10.36
CA SER A 125 20.44 18.32 -11.47
C SER A 125 18.93 18.32 -11.70
N SER A 126 18.13 17.68 -10.85
CA SER A 126 16.68 17.61 -11.08
C SER A 126 16.01 18.96 -10.81
N GLN A 127 15.23 19.44 -11.78
CA GLN A 127 14.36 20.61 -11.65
C GLN A 127 12.88 20.20 -11.58
N TYR A 128 12.60 18.89 -11.49
CA TYR A 128 11.26 18.33 -11.55
C TYR A 128 10.81 17.83 -10.18
N GLY A 129 9.62 18.25 -9.76
CA GLY A 129 9.08 17.92 -8.44
C GLY A 129 8.83 16.42 -8.25
N GLU A 130 8.46 15.72 -9.32
CA GLU A 130 8.14 14.29 -9.30
C GLU A 130 9.39 13.43 -9.06
N GLU A 131 10.53 13.80 -9.68
CA GLU A 131 11.82 13.15 -9.43
C GLU A 131 12.27 13.38 -7.99
N LEU A 132 12.15 14.61 -7.47
CA LEU A 132 12.49 14.94 -6.08
C LEU A 132 11.62 14.18 -5.08
N LEU A 133 10.31 14.11 -5.33
CA LEU A 133 9.37 13.34 -4.51
C LEU A 133 9.72 11.86 -4.56
N GLY A 134 9.97 11.31 -5.75
CA GLY A 134 10.36 9.92 -5.94
C GLY A 134 11.62 9.53 -5.20
N MET A 135 12.68 10.35 -5.32
CA MET A 135 13.94 10.13 -4.58
C MET A 135 13.71 10.20 -3.07
N TYR A 136 12.92 11.17 -2.61
CA TYR A 136 12.61 11.32 -1.19
C TYR A 136 11.85 10.09 -0.65
N LEU A 137 10.78 9.67 -1.32
CA LEU A 137 9.98 8.53 -0.90
C LEU A 137 10.78 7.22 -0.98
N LYS A 138 11.58 7.01 -2.02
CA LYS A 138 12.47 5.84 -2.10
C LYS A 138 13.43 5.76 -0.91
N ASN A 139 13.96 6.89 -0.46
CA ASN A 139 14.82 6.95 0.73
C ASN A 139 14.03 6.70 2.03
N CYS A 140 12.77 7.14 2.11
CA CYS A 140 11.89 6.88 3.26
C CYS A 140 11.41 5.42 3.31
N PHE A 141 11.27 4.77 2.15
CA PHE A 141 10.71 3.42 2.00
C PHE A 141 11.66 2.50 1.21
N PRO A 142 12.89 2.27 1.69
CA PRO A 142 13.90 1.49 0.95
C PRO A 142 13.53 0.01 0.80
N GLU A 143 12.65 -0.50 1.67
CA GLU A 143 12.18 -1.89 1.64
C GLU A 143 10.94 -2.09 0.77
N LEU A 144 10.30 -0.99 0.31
CA LEU A 144 9.12 -1.09 -0.54
C LEU A 144 9.55 -1.48 -1.96
N ARG A 145 9.25 -2.74 -2.31
CA ARG A 145 9.63 -3.31 -3.61
C ARG A 145 8.55 -3.16 -4.67
N ASN A 146 7.29 -3.40 -4.29
CA ASN A 146 6.15 -3.38 -5.18
C ASN A 146 4.96 -2.67 -4.53
N GLY A 147 4.14 -2.04 -5.36
CA GLY A 147 2.83 -1.54 -4.96
C GLY A 147 2.38 -0.34 -5.77
N VAL A 148 1.10 0.01 -5.62
CA VAL A 148 0.51 1.23 -6.15
C VAL A 148 0.08 2.11 -5.01
N ILE A 149 0.35 3.40 -5.13
CA ILE A 149 0.02 4.45 -4.17
C ILE A 149 -0.74 5.53 -4.91
N ARG A 150 -1.83 6.02 -4.34
CA ARG A 150 -2.36 7.33 -4.71
C ARG A 150 -2.54 8.22 -3.51
N ALA A 151 -2.19 9.49 -3.66
CA ALA A 151 -2.18 10.46 -2.59
C ALA A 151 -2.85 11.76 -3.02
N ASN A 152 -3.93 12.12 -2.34
CA ASN A 152 -4.63 13.39 -2.53
C ASN A 152 -4.01 14.46 -1.64
N CYS A 153 -3.57 15.53 -2.27
CA CYS A 153 -2.96 16.67 -1.60
C CYS A 153 -3.80 17.90 -1.89
N ILE A 154 -4.15 18.64 -0.83
CA ILE A 154 -4.97 19.85 -0.89
C ILE A 154 -4.27 20.90 -0.05
N LYS A 155 -4.05 22.09 -0.61
CA LYS A 155 -3.52 23.26 0.13
C LYS A 155 -2.25 22.91 0.93
N GLY A 156 -1.28 22.29 0.27
CA GLY A 156 0.00 21.92 0.87
C GLY A 156 -0.05 20.78 1.90
N VAL A 157 -1.18 20.10 2.06
CA VAL A 157 -1.33 18.97 2.97
C VAL A 157 -1.73 17.72 2.19
N CYS A 158 -1.03 16.61 2.42
CA CYS A 158 -1.52 15.30 1.98
C CYS A 158 -2.69 14.89 2.87
N VAL A 159 -3.92 14.95 2.34
CA VAL A 159 -5.16 14.74 3.12
C VAL A 159 -5.56 13.27 3.17
N SER A 160 -5.30 12.53 2.11
CA SER A 160 -5.63 11.11 2.02
C SER A 160 -4.68 10.33 1.13
N VAL A 161 -4.48 9.07 1.45
CA VAL A 161 -3.67 8.11 0.70
C VAL A 161 -4.39 6.77 0.70
N TRP A 162 -4.38 6.09 -0.44
CA TRP A 162 -4.55 4.65 -0.46
C TRP A 162 -3.32 3.98 -1.07
N TYR A 163 -3.05 2.76 -0.61
CA TYR A 163 -1.90 1.97 -1.00
C TYR A 163 -2.29 0.50 -1.17
N THR A 164 -1.77 -0.16 -2.19
CA THR A 164 -1.82 -1.62 -2.31
C THR A 164 -0.45 -2.22 -2.56
N PRO A 165 -0.06 -3.29 -1.85
CA PRO A 165 1.14 -4.06 -2.16
C PRO A 165 0.94 -5.10 -3.27
N ASP A 166 -0.32 -5.34 -3.70
CA ASP A 166 -0.69 -6.57 -4.40
C ASP A 166 -0.55 -6.48 -5.92
N THR A 167 -0.37 -5.28 -6.48
CA THR A 167 -0.09 -5.05 -7.90
C THR A 167 0.86 -3.86 -8.09
N THR A 168 1.46 -3.78 -9.26
CA THR A 168 2.23 -2.63 -9.73
C THR A 168 1.50 -1.87 -10.86
N ASP A 169 0.40 -2.41 -11.38
CA ASP A 169 -0.42 -1.75 -12.40
C ASP A 169 -1.64 -1.11 -11.74
N ILE A 170 -1.78 0.21 -11.87
CA ILE A 170 -2.93 0.94 -11.33
C ILE A 170 -4.24 0.53 -11.99
N SER A 171 -4.22 0.08 -13.24
CA SER A 171 -5.42 -0.28 -13.99
C SER A 171 -6.10 -1.55 -13.49
N ASP A 172 -5.39 -2.36 -12.72
CA ASP A 172 -5.95 -3.53 -12.03
C ASP A 172 -6.94 -3.15 -10.92
N ILE A 173 -6.92 -1.89 -10.46
CA ILE A 173 -7.62 -1.45 -9.25
C ILE A 173 -8.83 -0.60 -9.63
N ASN A 174 -10.03 -1.18 -9.61
CA ASN A 174 -11.24 -0.53 -10.16
C ASN A 174 -12.32 -0.17 -9.11
N ASP A 175 -12.08 -0.46 -7.83
CA ASP A 175 -13.05 -0.23 -6.75
C ASP A 175 -12.40 0.32 -5.47
N VAL A 176 -11.93 1.56 -5.53
CA VAL A 176 -11.26 2.25 -4.41
C VAL A 176 -11.97 3.54 -4.01
N PRO A 177 -11.82 3.95 -2.74
CA PRO A 177 -12.40 5.20 -2.23
C PRO A 177 -12.02 6.41 -3.09
N GLN A 178 -13.01 7.27 -3.36
CA GLN A 178 -12.79 8.48 -4.16
C GLN A 178 -12.20 9.59 -3.31
N PHE A 179 -11.30 10.37 -3.90
CA PHE A 179 -10.68 11.51 -3.25
C PHE A 179 -11.57 12.75 -3.29
N GLY A 180 -11.73 13.40 -2.13
CA GLY A 180 -12.47 14.65 -2.04
C GLY A 180 -11.72 15.84 -2.65
N THR A 181 -12.48 16.88 -2.99
CA THR A 181 -11.94 18.19 -3.40
C THR A 181 -11.50 19.05 -2.22
N THR A 182 -12.15 18.87 -1.06
CA THR A 182 -11.92 19.63 0.17
C THR A 182 -11.75 18.75 1.42
N VAL A 183 -12.08 17.46 1.30
CA VAL A 183 -12.04 16.45 2.36
C VAL A 183 -11.23 15.23 1.92
N ALA A 184 -10.93 14.32 2.85
CA ALA A 184 -10.11 13.14 2.58
C ALA A 184 -10.76 12.19 1.56
N TRP A 185 -12.00 11.80 1.82
CA TRP A 185 -12.71 10.75 1.09
C TRP A 185 -14.13 11.20 0.81
N VAL A 186 -14.65 10.87 -0.37
CA VAL A 186 -16.04 11.14 -0.74
C VAL A 186 -16.71 9.92 -1.34
N ASP A 187 -18.05 9.90 -1.29
CA ASP A 187 -18.86 8.99 -2.07
C ASP A 187 -19.04 9.47 -3.52
N GLU A 188 -19.85 8.74 -4.29
CA GLU A 188 -20.16 9.05 -5.70
C GLU A 188 -20.94 10.37 -5.87
N ASN A 189 -21.56 10.88 -4.81
CA ASN A 189 -22.27 12.17 -4.81
C ASN A 189 -21.36 13.33 -4.36
N GLY A 190 -20.14 13.04 -3.89
CA GLY A 190 -19.21 14.02 -3.36
C GLY A 190 -19.34 14.29 -1.86
N ASP A 191 -20.17 13.52 -1.14
CA ASP A 191 -20.36 13.66 0.30
C ASP A 191 -19.23 12.99 1.07
N GLU A 192 -18.77 13.61 2.17
CA GLU A 192 -17.66 13.09 2.97
C GLU A 192 -17.98 11.72 3.58
N ILE A 193 -17.05 10.77 3.46
CA ILE A 193 -17.19 9.43 4.01
C ILE A 193 -16.10 9.09 5.04
N THR A 194 -16.49 8.30 6.03
CA THR A 194 -15.56 7.60 6.93
C THR A 194 -15.64 6.08 6.80
N LYS A 195 -16.47 5.59 5.88
CA LYS A 195 -16.73 4.17 5.62
C LYS A 195 -16.79 3.92 4.13
N TYR A 196 -16.34 2.75 3.69
CA TYR A 196 -16.36 2.33 2.30
C TYR A 196 -16.97 0.94 2.15
N ARG A 197 -17.56 0.62 1.00
CA ARG A 197 -18.23 -0.67 0.76
C ARG A 197 -17.29 -1.88 0.83
N TRP A 198 -16.04 -1.72 0.36
CA TRP A 198 -15.06 -2.81 0.23
C TRP A 198 -15.65 -4.03 -0.51
N ASP A 199 -15.18 -5.24 -0.21
CA ASP A 199 -15.77 -6.51 -0.65
C ASP A 199 -17.12 -6.85 0.03
N GLY A 200 -17.65 -5.95 0.85
CA GLY A 200 -18.86 -6.14 1.65
C GLY A 200 -18.68 -6.94 2.95
N THR A 201 -17.48 -7.46 3.24
CA THR A 201 -17.22 -8.27 4.44
C THR A 201 -16.03 -7.80 5.28
N THR A 202 -15.01 -7.24 4.64
CA THR A 202 -13.70 -6.98 5.23
C THR A 202 -13.20 -5.61 4.78
N ALA A 203 -13.09 -4.68 5.72
CA ALA A 203 -12.49 -3.38 5.45
C ALA A 203 -11.04 -3.53 4.98
N GLY A 204 -10.68 -2.91 3.87
CA GLY A 204 -9.36 -3.00 3.25
C GLY A 204 -9.19 -4.10 2.21
N VAL A 205 -10.27 -4.78 1.81
CA VAL A 205 -10.25 -5.72 0.66
C VAL A 205 -11.15 -5.14 -0.43
N SER A 206 -10.63 -4.94 -1.64
CA SER A 206 -11.43 -4.50 -2.78
C SER A 206 -12.34 -5.63 -3.29
N ALA A 207 -13.36 -5.31 -4.08
CA ALA A 207 -14.20 -6.31 -4.73
C ALA A 207 -13.40 -7.32 -5.60
N ASP A 208 -12.27 -6.89 -6.14
CA ASP A 208 -11.35 -7.72 -6.95
C ASP A 208 -10.39 -8.56 -6.10
N GLY A 209 -10.44 -8.43 -4.77
CA GLY A 209 -9.62 -9.21 -3.82
C GLY A 209 -8.26 -8.61 -3.48
N TYR A 210 -8.00 -7.36 -3.88
CA TYR A 210 -6.77 -6.66 -3.54
C TYR A 210 -6.83 -6.08 -2.12
N THR A 211 -5.70 -6.14 -1.42
CA THR A 211 -5.47 -5.48 -0.14
C THR A 211 -5.24 -4.00 -0.38
N ILE A 212 -6.11 -3.15 0.17
CA ILE A 212 -6.04 -1.70 0.07
C ILE A 212 -5.92 -1.11 1.47
N GLY A 213 -4.75 -0.55 1.77
CA GLY A 213 -4.53 0.29 2.94
C GLY A 213 -5.02 1.72 2.68
N THR A 214 -5.64 2.36 3.68
CA THR A 214 -6.12 3.75 3.59
C THR A 214 -5.64 4.60 4.77
N ALA A 215 -5.37 5.87 4.50
CA ALA A 215 -5.06 6.87 5.50
C ALA A 215 -5.74 8.20 5.13
N PRO A 216 -6.68 8.74 5.91
CA PRO A 216 -7.29 8.15 7.10
C PRO A 216 -7.93 6.80 6.81
N MET A 217 -7.91 5.90 7.79
CA MET A 217 -8.47 4.56 7.66
C MET A 217 -9.98 4.65 7.47
N LEU A 218 -10.50 3.93 6.46
CA LEU A 218 -11.92 3.78 6.21
C LEU A 218 -12.42 2.46 6.80
N ASP A 219 -13.53 2.52 7.53
CA ASP A 219 -14.20 1.33 8.06
C ASP A 219 -15.10 0.67 7.00
N LEU A 220 -15.63 -0.52 7.33
CA LEU A 220 -16.64 -1.17 6.50
C LEU A 220 -17.98 -0.41 6.55
N GLY A 221 -18.43 0.04 5.38
CA GLY A 221 -19.75 0.57 5.09
C GLY A 221 -20.67 -0.53 4.59
N ILE A 222 -21.97 -0.34 4.82
CA ILE A 222 -23.05 -1.23 4.37
C ILE A 222 -23.64 -0.65 3.10
#